data_AF-A0A1M5X925-F1
#
_entry.id   AF-A0A1M5X925-F1
#
_cell.length_a   1.000
_cell.length_b   1.000
_cell.length_c   1.000
_cell.angle_alpha   90.00
_cell.angle_beta   90.00
_cell.angle_gamma   90.00
#
_symmetry.space_group_name_H-M   'P 1'
#
loop_
_entity.id
_entity.type
_entity.pdbx_description
1 polymer ?
#
loop_
_entity_poly.entity_id
_entity_poly.type
_entity_poly.pdbx_seq_one_letter_code
_entity_poly.pdbx_strand_id
1 'polypeptide(L)'
;MVKIDGGRVRALRESKGLTQLYIATSVDVTTDTVSRWENKRYPTIKKENALKLAASLEVDLGELLDRDEAPEPDSPETPPEPPEPAATSMADDGPEQVTTPAATGAAPRPTRAIKTALIITALLLSGAALALFFMGRGQNRPLEISVRRIAPPHFVAGQPFPVFLKVDAPADEPRSIILKEAIPPGLHVVTALPPISGQDKKDNSIKWLTKVRGTTTFAYTLRSELSYQGTLHLDGFVKGPDNATAEITVDGDRQSTSGVHHWADSNRDNRISDEEILAVYDLAGSDQPIGIDMELIEDIWLGDGYVWQAQQQRFAVRE
;
A
#
# COMPACT_ATOMS: atom_id res chain seq x y z
N MET A 1 -5.25 17.86 -24.63
CA MET A 1 -4.07 17.77 -23.72
C MET A 1 -2.87 18.51 -24.30
N VAL A 2 -1.83 18.71 -23.50
CA VAL A 2 -0.42 18.87 -23.94
C VAL A 2 0.51 18.09 -23.02
N LYS A 3 1.64 17.59 -23.52
CA LYS A 3 2.70 16.94 -22.73
C LYS A 3 3.78 17.99 -22.38
N ILE A 4 4.07 18.17 -21.10
CA ILE A 4 5.09 19.09 -20.59
C ILE A 4 6.33 18.35 -20.08
N ASP A 5 7.50 18.95 -20.24
CA ASP A 5 8.70 18.50 -19.53
C ASP A 5 8.70 19.07 -18.11
N GLY A 6 8.35 18.22 -17.14
CA GLY A 6 8.38 18.53 -15.72
C GLY A 6 9.74 19.04 -15.24
N GLY A 7 10.84 18.51 -15.77
CA GLY A 7 12.20 18.93 -15.42
C GLY A 7 12.47 20.37 -15.83
N ARG A 8 12.05 20.75 -17.04
CA ARG A 8 12.15 22.14 -17.53
C ARG A 8 11.19 23.09 -16.83
N VAL A 9 9.94 22.68 -16.54
CA VAL A 9 9.01 23.46 -15.70
C VAL A 9 9.64 23.77 -14.34
N ARG A 10 10.22 22.76 -13.69
CA ARG A 10 10.92 22.89 -12.41
C ARG A 10 12.13 23.82 -12.50
N ALA A 11 12.99 23.63 -13.49
CA ALA A 11 14.19 24.45 -13.67
C ALA A 11 13.85 25.93 -13.93
N LEU A 12 12.81 26.20 -14.73
CA LEU A 12 12.30 27.56 -14.97
C LEU A 12 11.77 28.19 -13.67
N ARG A 13 10.92 27.46 -12.91
CA ARG A 13 10.41 27.92 -11.61
C ARG A 13 11.55 28.26 -10.64
N GLU A 14 12.53 27.37 -10.50
CA GLU A 14 13.65 27.53 -9.57
C GLU A 14 14.59 28.67 -10.00
N SER A 15 14.84 28.85 -11.30
CA SER A 15 15.64 29.97 -11.82
C SER A 15 15.03 31.35 -11.56
N LYS A 16 13.69 31.43 -11.45
CA LYS A 16 12.95 32.63 -11.09
C LYS A 16 12.69 32.78 -9.59
N GLY A 17 13.21 31.87 -8.76
CA GLY A 17 13.02 31.90 -7.31
C GLY A 17 11.58 31.65 -6.84
N LEU A 18 10.72 31.11 -7.70
CA LEU A 18 9.30 30.92 -7.42
C LEU A 18 9.07 29.63 -6.61
N THR A 19 8.11 29.68 -5.69
CA THR A 19 7.69 28.50 -4.91
C THR A 19 6.65 27.70 -5.69
N GLN A 20 6.54 26.39 -5.42
CA GLN A 20 5.45 25.58 -5.96
C GLN A 20 4.07 26.11 -5.52
N LEU A 21 3.97 26.71 -4.33
CA LEU A 21 2.75 27.38 -3.83
C LEU A 21 2.36 28.58 -4.69
N TYR A 22 3.32 29.38 -5.18
CA TYR A 22 3.03 30.49 -6.09
C TYR A 22 2.44 29.96 -7.40
N ILE A 23 3.12 29.01 -8.05
CA ILE A 23 2.66 28.41 -9.32
C ILE A 23 1.30 27.73 -9.16
N ALA A 24 1.08 26.97 -8.09
CA ALA A 24 -0.19 26.33 -7.77
C ALA A 24 -1.32 27.36 -7.69
N THR A 25 -1.10 28.45 -6.96
CA THR A 25 -2.06 29.57 -6.83
C THR A 25 -2.33 30.26 -8.17
N SER A 26 -1.31 30.45 -9.02
CA SER A 26 -1.46 31.13 -10.32
C SER A 26 -2.10 30.25 -11.41
N VAL A 27 -1.97 28.92 -11.30
CA VAL A 27 -2.55 27.96 -12.24
C VAL A 27 -3.94 27.46 -11.78
N ASP A 28 -4.33 27.74 -10.53
CA ASP A 28 -5.59 27.29 -9.90
C ASP A 28 -5.63 25.76 -9.69
N VAL A 29 -4.57 25.24 -9.06
CA VAL A 29 -4.37 23.82 -8.72
C VAL A 29 -3.69 23.67 -7.36
N THR A 30 -3.54 22.43 -6.86
CA THR A 30 -2.83 22.18 -5.58
C THR A 30 -1.31 22.22 -5.74
N THR A 31 -0.58 22.37 -4.63
CA THR A 31 0.89 22.22 -4.62
C THR A 31 1.36 20.81 -4.94
N ASP A 32 0.55 19.78 -4.61
CA ASP A 32 0.87 18.40 -4.93
C ASP A 32 0.74 18.14 -6.43
N THR A 33 -0.30 18.71 -7.07
CA THR A 33 -0.46 18.77 -8.53
C THR A 33 0.80 19.32 -9.22
N VAL A 34 1.28 20.50 -8.81
CA VAL A 34 2.51 21.10 -9.38
C VAL A 34 3.74 20.24 -9.11
N SER A 35 3.88 19.67 -7.90
CA SER A 35 5.00 18.78 -7.57
C SER A 35 5.01 17.52 -8.43
N ARG A 36 3.85 16.93 -8.74
CA ARG A 36 3.75 15.75 -9.61
C ARG A 36 4.09 16.07 -11.06
N TRP A 37 3.64 17.22 -11.57
CA TRP A 37 4.02 17.73 -12.90
C TRP A 37 5.54 17.90 -13.00
N GLU A 38 6.15 18.60 -12.05
CA GLU A 38 7.59 18.88 -12.01
C GLU A 38 8.47 17.62 -11.93
N ASN A 39 8.02 16.58 -11.21
CA ASN A 39 8.75 15.33 -11.08
C ASN A 39 8.38 14.28 -12.16
N LYS A 40 7.92 14.74 -13.35
CA LYS A 40 7.51 13.92 -14.52
C LYS A 40 6.48 12.81 -14.22
N ARG A 41 5.77 12.83 -13.09
CA ARG A 41 4.79 11.76 -12.73
C ARG A 41 3.56 11.80 -13.63
N TYR A 42 3.06 13.00 -13.90
CA TYR A 42 1.95 13.23 -14.82
C TYR A 42 2.36 14.35 -15.78
N PRO A 43 3.05 14.01 -16.89
CA PRO A 43 3.53 15.00 -17.85
C PRO A 43 2.40 15.56 -18.73
N THR A 44 1.22 14.93 -18.75
CA THR A 44 0.10 15.34 -19.61
C THR A 44 -0.88 16.20 -18.83
N ILE A 45 -1.12 17.44 -19.27
CA ILE A 45 -1.97 18.41 -18.58
C ILE A 45 -3.01 19.09 -19.49
N LYS A 46 -4.02 19.75 -18.89
CA LYS A 46 -4.97 20.60 -19.62
C LYS A 46 -4.21 21.73 -20.34
N LYS A 47 -4.59 22.03 -21.58
CA LYS A 47 -3.94 23.09 -22.39
C LYS A 47 -4.04 24.46 -21.71
N GLU A 48 -5.15 24.73 -21.04
CA GLU A 48 -5.36 25.97 -20.29
C GLU A 48 -4.42 26.08 -19.08
N ASN A 49 -4.26 25.01 -18.30
CA ASN A 49 -3.33 24.98 -17.19
C ASN A 49 -1.88 25.11 -17.67
N ALA A 50 -1.54 24.55 -18.83
CA ALA A 50 -0.25 24.78 -19.48
C ALA A 50 -0.04 26.24 -19.94
N LEU A 51 -1.08 26.92 -20.43
CA LEU A 51 -1.04 28.34 -20.79
C LEU A 51 -0.92 29.24 -19.55
N LYS A 52 -1.66 28.96 -18.47
CA LYS A 52 -1.50 29.63 -17.17
C LYS A 52 -0.07 29.43 -16.62
N LEU A 53 0.48 28.22 -16.74
CA LEU A 53 1.83 27.87 -16.30
C LEU A 53 2.89 28.61 -17.11
N ALA A 54 2.76 28.65 -18.43
CA ALA A 54 3.65 29.41 -19.33
C ALA A 54 3.61 30.91 -19.02
N ALA A 55 2.43 31.48 -18.81
CA ALA A 55 2.26 32.87 -18.38
C ALA A 55 2.88 33.14 -16.99
N SER A 56 2.68 32.24 -16.02
CA SER A 56 3.23 32.35 -14.66
C SER A 56 4.76 32.21 -14.60
N LEU A 57 5.34 31.50 -15.59
CA LEU A 57 6.78 31.38 -15.79
C LEU A 57 7.34 32.42 -16.78
N GLU A 58 6.48 33.29 -17.35
CA GLU A 58 6.79 34.29 -18.38
C GLU A 58 7.59 33.71 -19.58
N VAL A 59 7.18 32.55 -20.09
CA VAL A 59 7.74 31.87 -21.28
C VAL A 59 6.65 31.55 -22.30
N ASP A 60 7.03 31.21 -23.53
CA ASP A 60 6.08 30.64 -24.49
C ASP A 60 5.67 29.21 -24.09
N LEU A 61 4.43 28.81 -24.40
CA LEU A 61 3.94 27.45 -24.14
C LEU A 61 4.85 26.39 -24.77
N GLY A 62 5.36 26.64 -25.98
CA GLY A 62 6.26 25.75 -26.69
C GLY A 62 7.59 25.49 -25.97
N GLU A 63 7.99 26.32 -25.00
CA GLU A 63 9.15 26.05 -24.14
C GLU A 63 8.85 25.11 -22.97
N LEU A 64 7.58 24.92 -22.59
CA LEU A 64 7.21 23.96 -21.55
C LEU A 64 6.91 22.57 -22.10
N LEU A 65 6.63 22.46 -23.40
CA LEU A 65 6.31 21.19 -24.04
C LEU A 65 7.51 20.23 -24.04
N ASP A 66 7.24 18.97 -23.74
CA ASP A 66 8.18 17.89 -24.01
C ASP A 66 8.31 17.71 -25.54
N ARG A 67 9.53 17.62 -26.05
CA ARG A 67 9.85 17.63 -27.48
C ARG A 67 10.51 16.34 -27.99
N ASP A 68 10.92 15.45 -27.09
CA ASP A 68 11.72 14.28 -27.43
C ASP A 68 11.01 12.98 -27.02
N GLU A 69 10.47 12.26 -28.00
CA GLU A 69 9.93 10.91 -27.80
C GLU A 69 11.03 9.86 -27.96
N ALA A 70 11.78 9.61 -26.89
CA ALA A 70 12.71 8.50 -26.77
C ALA A 70 12.71 7.95 -25.33
N PRO A 71 12.78 6.63 -25.11
CA PRO A 71 12.77 6.05 -23.76
C PRO A 71 14.12 6.28 -23.05
N GLU A 72 14.07 6.78 -21.81
CA GLU A 72 15.24 6.80 -20.91
C GLU A 72 15.57 5.34 -20.47
N PRO A 73 16.80 4.83 -20.70
CA PRO A 73 17.24 3.54 -20.19
C PRO A 73 17.68 3.63 -18.72
N ASP A 74 17.82 2.46 -18.07
CA ASP A 74 18.12 2.34 -16.63
C ASP A 74 19.26 3.23 -16.12
N SER A 75 19.00 3.94 -15.01
CA SER A 75 20.07 4.45 -14.15
C SER A 75 20.58 3.31 -13.24
N PRO A 76 21.87 2.91 -13.34
CA PRO A 76 22.37 1.70 -12.69
C PRO A 76 22.64 1.86 -11.19
N GLU A 77 22.58 0.75 -10.46
CA GLU A 77 23.09 0.63 -9.09
C GLU A 77 24.61 0.86 -9.01
N THR A 78 25.10 1.29 -7.85
CA THR A 78 26.47 0.99 -7.37
C THR A 78 26.48 1.02 -5.82
N PRO A 79 27.11 0.06 -5.12
CA PRO A 79 26.56 -0.40 -3.84
C PRO A 79 27.51 -0.21 -2.61
N PRO A 80 27.99 -1.23 -1.84
CA PRO A 80 27.85 -1.19 -0.39
C PRO A 80 29.17 -1.04 0.39
N GLU A 81 29.08 -0.58 1.64
CA GLU A 81 30.23 -0.52 2.58
C GLU A 81 30.29 -1.79 3.48
N PRO A 82 31.43 -2.51 3.56
CA PRO A 82 31.56 -3.75 4.35
C PRO A 82 31.79 -3.55 5.87
N PRO A 83 31.61 -4.61 6.69
CA PRO A 83 31.80 -4.56 8.15
C PRO A 83 33.20 -5.02 8.62
N GLU A 84 33.68 -4.50 9.75
CA GLU A 84 34.87 -5.02 10.46
C GLU A 84 34.81 -4.69 11.99
N PRO A 85 35.68 -5.26 12.87
CA PRO A 85 35.36 -6.54 13.50
C PRO A 85 35.40 -6.55 15.04
N ALA A 86 35.10 -7.70 15.64
CA ALA A 86 35.39 -7.98 17.05
C ALA A 86 36.84 -8.50 17.25
N ALA A 87 37.48 -8.08 18.34
CA ALA A 87 38.76 -8.62 18.82
C ALA A 87 38.80 -8.69 20.37
N THR A 88 39.71 -9.49 20.92
CA THR A 88 39.64 -10.03 22.30
C THR A 88 40.93 -9.76 23.09
N SER A 89 40.91 -10.03 24.41
CA SER A 89 42.06 -10.16 25.35
C SER A 89 42.65 -8.83 25.87
N MET A 90 43.39 -8.74 27.00
CA MET A 90 43.94 -9.70 28.00
C MET A 90 43.53 -9.24 29.43
N ALA A 91 43.34 -10.07 30.47
CA ALA A 91 44.16 -11.11 31.15
C ALA A 91 45.10 -10.55 32.26
N ASP A 92 45.50 -11.43 33.19
CA ASP A 92 46.55 -11.29 34.24
C ASP A 92 46.34 -10.29 35.40
N ASP A 93 46.84 -10.52 36.63
CA ASP A 93 47.37 -11.74 37.30
C ASP A 93 47.39 -11.53 38.84
N GLY A 94 47.57 -12.61 39.63
CA GLY A 94 48.27 -12.51 40.92
C GLY A 94 47.56 -13.04 42.18
N PRO A 95 48.34 -13.44 43.21
CA PRO A 95 48.49 -14.88 43.45
C PRO A 95 48.36 -15.36 44.91
N GLU A 96 48.46 -16.70 45.09
CA GLU A 96 49.06 -17.51 46.19
C GLU A 96 49.26 -16.92 47.62
N GLN A 97 49.18 -17.65 48.74
CA GLN A 97 48.77 -19.01 49.17
C GLN A 97 48.41 -18.87 50.70
N VAL A 98 48.26 -19.81 51.64
CA VAL A 98 48.51 -21.27 51.88
C VAL A 98 47.35 -21.73 52.84
N THR A 99 47.23 -22.84 53.60
CA THR A 99 48.04 -24.01 54.03
C THR A 99 47.07 -25.16 54.44
N THR A 100 47.59 -26.36 54.75
CA THR A 100 46.87 -27.42 55.52
C THR A 100 47.70 -27.80 56.77
N PRO A 101 47.12 -28.35 57.85
CA PRO A 101 47.02 -29.81 57.97
C PRO A 101 45.70 -30.32 58.63
N ALA A 102 45.57 -31.64 58.77
CA ALA A 102 44.32 -32.33 59.11
C ALA A 102 44.15 -32.72 60.60
N ALA A 103 42.89 -32.95 61.00
CA ALA A 103 42.53 -33.76 62.16
C ALA A 103 41.18 -34.48 61.95
N THR A 104 41.03 -35.69 62.50
CA THR A 104 39.90 -36.60 62.29
C THR A 104 38.64 -36.20 63.06
N GLY A 105 37.46 -36.28 62.42
CA GLY A 105 36.15 -36.14 63.07
C GLY A 105 35.09 -37.06 62.43
N ALA A 106 34.24 -37.69 63.25
CA ALA A 106 33.31 -38.73 62.79
C ALA A 106 32.04 -38.19 62.13
N ALA A 107 31.49 -38.94 61.16
CA ALA A 107 30.34 -38.52 60.37
C ALA A 107 28.98 -38.85 61.03
N PRO A 108 28.04 -37.88 61.12
CA PRO A 108 26.62 -38.19 61.21
C PRO A 108 26.06 -38.47 59.80
N ARG A 109 25.28 -39.55 59.65
CA ARG A 109 24.59 -39.85 58.38
C ARG A 109 23.33 -38.94 58.25
N PRO A 110 23.23 -38.04 57.25
CA PRO A 110 21.96 -37.40 56.95
C PRO A 110 20.96 -38.46 56.44
N THR A 111 19.72 -38.38 56.92
CA THR A 111 18.67 -39.35 56.63
C THR A 111 18.17 -39.25 55.17
N ARG A 112 17.54 -40.32 54.67
CA ARG A 112 17.16 -40.47 53.25
C ARG A 112 16.25 -39.35 52.70
N ALA A 113 15.56 -38.59 53.56
CA ALA A 113 14.61 -37.54 53.19
C ALA A 113 15.24 -36.36 52.40
N ILE A 114 16.50 -36.00 52.67
CA ILE A 114 17.14 -34.84 52.02
C ILE A 114 17.43 -35.12 50.53
N LYS A 115 17.80 -36.37 50.19
CA LYS A 115 18.06 -36.75 48.79
C LYS A 115 16.78 -36.78 47.95
N THR A 116 15.66 -37.22 48.52
CA THR A 116 14.35 -37.14 47.83
C THR A 116 13.88 -35.71 47.64
N ALA A 117 14.10 -34.82 48.63
CA ALA A 117 13.77 -33.40 48.49
C ALA A 117 14.54 -32.74 47.35
N LEU A 118 15.88 -32.92 47.28
CA LEU A 118 16.71 -32.40 46.19
C LEU A 118 16.28 -32.87 44.80
N ILE A 119 15.90 -34.15 44.66
CA ILE A 119 15.40 -34.69 43.38
C ILE A 119 14.06 -34.03 43.00
N ILE A 120 13.14 -33.86 43.96
CA ILE A 120 11.85 -33.20 43.71
C ILE A 120 12.06 -31.73 43.33
N THR A 121 12.95 -31.00 44.02
CA THR A 121 13.28 -29.60 43.66
C THR A 121 13.92 -29.50 42.27
N ALA A 122 14.84 -30.39 41.92
CA ALA A 122 15.44 -30.43 40.58
C ALA A 122 14.41 -30.75 39.48
N LEU A 123 13.47 -31.66 39.76
CA LEU A 123 12.43 -32.04 38.80
C LEU A 123 11.36 -30.95 38.64
N LEU A 124 11.03 -30.23 39.72
CA LEU A 124 10.21 -29.00 39.67
C LEU A 124 10.89 -27.86 38.91
N LEU A 125 12.21 -27.65 39.12
CA LEU A 125 12.97 -26.63 38.39
C LEU A 125 13.08 -26.97 36.90
N SER A 126 13.33 -28.24 36.54
CA SER A 126 13.30 -28.70 35.14
C SER A 126 11.91 -28.56 34.52
N GLY A 127 10.85 -28.87 35.27
CA GLY A 127 9.46 -28.68 34.83
C GLY A 127 9.11 -27.21 34.62
N ALA A 128 9.54 -26.32 35.52
CA ALA A 128 9.36 -24.88 35.41
C ALA A 128 10.18 -24.29 34.25
N ALA A 129 11.43 -24.70 34.07
CA ALA A 129 12.26 -24.29 32.94
C ALA A 129 11.66 -24.76 31.60
N LEU A 130 11.13 -25.98 31.54
CA LEU A 130 10.44 -26.50 30.36
C LEU A 130 9.12 -25.75 30.08
N ALA A 131 8.34 -25.44 31.11
CA ALA A 131 7.12 -24.63 30.99
C ALA A 131 7.43 -23.21 30.51
N LEU A 132 8.47 -22.56 31.06
CA LEU A 132 8.95 -21.24 30.62
C LEU A 132 9.47 -21.28 29.17
N PHE A 133 10.15 -22.35 28.77
CA PHE A 133 10.63 -22.56 27.40
C PHE A 133 9.47 -22.74 26.40
N PHE A 134 8.38 -23.42 26.79
CA PHE A 134 7.17 -23.51 25.97
C PHE A 134 6.36 -22.19 25.95
N MET A 135 6.24 -21.48 27.08
CA MET A 135 5.60 -20.16 27.13
C MET A 135 6.37 -19.11 26.31
N GLY A 136 7.71 -19.10 26.38
CA GLY A 136 8.56 -18.20 25.60
C GLY A 136 8.50 -18.45 24.09
N ARG A 137 8.22 -19.69 23.67
CA ARG A 137 7.96 -20.05 22.26
C ARG A 137 6.55 -19.69 21.78
N GLY A 138 5.64 -19.30 22.69
CA GLY A 138 4.28 -18.88 22.38
C GLY A 138 4.12 -17.39 22.01
N GLN A 139 5.23 -16.64 21.87
CA GLN A 139 5.17 -15.25 21.39
C GLN A 139 4.86 -15.21 19.89
N ASN A 140 3.56 -15.23 19.57
CA ASN A 140 3.04 -14.84 18.27
C ASN A 140 3.60 -13.45 17.92
N ARG A 141 4.55 -13.37 16.98
CA ARG A 141 4.89 -12.08 16.36
C ARG A 141 3.63 -11.56 15.67
N PRO A 142 3.21 -10.30 15.87
CA PRO A 142 2.14 -9.74 15.08
C PRO A 142 2.53 -9.81 13.60
N LEU A 143 1.56 -10.10 12.73
CA LEU A 143 1.78 -10.06 11.29
C LEU A 143 1.92 -8.58 10.92
N GLU A 144 3.16 -8.14 10.62
CA GLU A 144 3.51 -6.75 10.27
C GLU A 144 3.03 -6.38 8.86
N ILE A 145 1.76 -6.67 8.55
CA ILE A 145 1.13 -6.45 7.25
C ILE A 145 -0.16 -5.65 7.48
N SER A 146 -0.22 -4.44 6.92
CA SER A 146 -1.43 -3.63 6.87
C SER A 146 -2.07 -3.70 5.49
N VAL A 147 -3.40 -3.72 5.43
CA VAL A 147 -4.15 -3.70 4.17
C VAL A 147 -5.23 -2.64 4.23
N ARG A 148 -5.15 -1.67 3.32
CA ARG A 148 -6.12 -0.59 3.18
C ARG A 148 -6.86 -0.67 1.85
N ARG A 149 -8.18 -0.76 1.91
CA ARG A 149 -9.07 -0.59 0.76
C ARG A 149 -9.22 0.88 0.41
N ILE A 150 -9.20 1.15 -0.88
CA ILE A 150 -9.57 2.44 -1.47
C ILE A 150 -10.67 2.14 -2.48
N ALA A 151 -11.88 2.66 -2.24
CA ALA A 151 -13.07 2.36 -3.02
C ALA A 151 -13.85 3.64 -3.35
N PRO A 152 -14.40 3.78 -4.56
CA PRO A 152 -15.22 4.93 -4.92
C PRO A 152 -16.39 5.11 -3.95
N PRO A 153 -16.70 6.34 -3.48
CA PRO A 153 -17.83 6.57 -2.56
C PRO A 153 -19.20 6.29 -3.21
N HIS A 154 -19.25 6.25 -4.54
CA HIS A 154 -20.41 5.88 -5.34
C HIS A 154 -20.02 5.18 -6.64
N PHE A 155 -21.01 4.55 -7.25
CA PHE A 155 -20.94 3.90 -8.55
C PHE A 155 -22.28 4.05 -9.28
N VAL A 156 -22.28 3.85 -10.60
CA VAL A 156 -23.53 3.81 -11.38
C VAL A 156 -23.95 2.36 -11.60
N ALA A 157 -25.23 2.06 -11.40
CA ALA A 157 -25.75 0.71 -11.55
C ALA A 157 -25.51 0.16 -12.96
N GLY A 158 -24.97 -1.07 -13.06
CA GLY A 158 -24.60 -1.70 -14.33
C GLY A 158 -23.27 -1.24 -14.95
N GLN A 159 -22.66 -0.15 -14.47
CA GLN A 159 -21.32 0.28 -14.90
C GLN A 159 -20.21 -0.50 -14.16
N PRO A 160 -19.02 -0.65 -14.78
CA PRO A 160 -17.83 -1.08 -14.05
C PRO A 160 -17.36 0.02 -13.09
N PHE A 161 -16.89 -0.35 -11.91
CA PHE A 161 -16.15 0.54 -11.01
C PHE A 161 -15.03 -0.25 -10.29
N PRO A 162 -13.82 0.33 -10.15
CA PRO A 162 -12.69 -0.34 -9.53
C PRO A 162 -12.77 -0.29 -8.00
N VAL A 163 -12.10 -1.24 -7.36
CA VAL A 163 -11.78 -1.25 -5.94
C VAL A 163 -10.31 -1.64 -5.79
N PHE A 164 -9.55 -0.88 -5.01
CA PHE A 164 -8.12 -1.07 -4.82
C PHE A 164 -7.84 -1.52 -3.39
N LEU A 165 -6.80 -2.33 -3.21
CA LEU A 165 -6.28 -2.81 -1.93
C LEU A 165 -4.77 -2.56 -1.93
N LYS A 166 -4.29 -1.58 -1.15
CA LYS A 166 -2.86 -1.38 -0.93
C LYS A 166 -2.45 -2.25 0.26
N VAL A 167 -1.57 -3.21 0.01
CA VAL A 167 -0.99 -4.13 1.00
C VAL A 167 0.43 -3.68 1.27
N ASP A 168 0.69 -3.22 2.49
CA ASP A 168 2.03 -2.87 2.93
C ASP A 168 2.59 -4.01 3.78
N ALA A 169 3.73 -4.56 3.34
CA ALA A 169 4.46 -5.61 4.03
C ALA A 169 5.95 -5.23 4.16
N PRO A 170 6.72 -5.90 5.05
CA PRO A 170 8.14 -5.62 5.22
C PRO A 170 8.93 -5.76 3.91
N ALA A 171 9.94 -4.90 3.73
CA ALA A 171 10.76 -4.85 2.52
C ALA A 171 11.97 -5.82 2.55
N ASP A 172 12.20 -6.49 3.68
CA ASP A 172 13.29 -7.45 3.89
C ASP A 172 13.03 -8.79 3.18
N GLU A 173 11.89 -9.43 3.46
CA GLU A 173 11.56 -10.78 3.01
C GLU A 173 10.12 -10.88 2.47
N PRO A 174 9.89 -11.46 1.27
CA PRO A 174 8.54 -11.64 0.71
C PRO A 174 7.64 -12.51 1.59
N ARG A 175 6.62 -11.90 2.20
CA ARG A 175 5.63 -12.57 3.07
C ARG A 175 4.54 -13.23 2.22
N SER A 176 4.36 -14.54 2.37
CA SER A 176 3.20 -15.26 1.82
C SER A 176 1.92 -14.81 2.53
N ILE A 177 0.88 -14.46 1.77
CA ILE A 177 -0.42 -14.04 2.30
C ILE A 177 -1.60 -14.76 1.62
N ILE A 178 -2.72 -14.82 2.34
CA ILE A 178 -4.04 -15.08 1.79
C ILE A 178 -4.89 -13.82 2.00
N LEU A 179 -5.06 -13.03 0.94
CA LEU A 179 -5.95 -11.86 0.92
C LEU A 179 -7.33 -12.31 0.41
N LYS A 180 -8.41 -11.89 1.06
CA LYS A 180 -9.78 -12.30 0.74
C LYS A 180 -10.76 -11.12 0.84
N GLU A 181 -11.59 -10.93 -0.18
CA GLU A 181 -12.70 -9.98 -0.20
C GLU A 181 -14.03 -10.71 -0.45
N ALA A 182 -15.08 -10.32 0.27
CA ALA A 182 -16.45 -10.75 0.00
C ALA A 182 -17.08 -9.86 -1.08
N ILE A 183 -17.68 -10.47 -2.11
CA ILE A 183 -18.35 -9.74 -3.18
C ILE A 183 -19.83 -9.54 -2.79
N PRO A 184 -20.34 -8.28 -2.75
CA PRO A 184 -21.70 -8.00 -2.32
C PRO A 184 -22.78 -8.70 -3.19
N PRO A 185 -23.95 -9.05 -2.63
CA PRO A 185 -25.05 -9.59 -3.41
C PRO A 185 -25.48 -8.67 -4.56
N GLY A 186 -25.79 -9.24 -5.72
CA GLY A 186 -26.16 -8.48 -6.93
C GLY A 186 -24.98 -7.87 -7.69
N LEU A 187 -23.73 -8.15 -7.26
CA LEU A 187 -22.49 -7.72 -7.94
C LEU A 187 -21.66 -8.92 -8.41
N HIS A 188 -20.89 -8.70 -9.47
CA HIS A 188 -19.91 -9.63 -10.00
C HIS A 188 -18.57 -8.94 -10.27
N VAL A 189 -17.48 -9.70 -10.21
CA VAL A 189 -16.14 -9.23 -10.58
C VAL A 189 -15.98 -9.34 -12.10
N VAL A 190 -15.60 -8.24 -12.73
CA VAL A 190 -15.36 -8.14 -14.19
C VAL A 190 -13.91 -8.53 -14.52
N THR A 191 -12.95 -8.03 -13.73
CA THR A 191 -11.52 -8.33 -13.85
C THR A 191 -10.81 -8.04 -12.53
N ALA A 192 -9.59 -8.55 -12.35
CA ALA A 192 -8.73 -8.31 -11.19
C ALA A 192 -7.25 -8.41 -11.55
N LEU A 193 -6.43 -7.53 -10.96
CA LEU A 193 -4.98 -7.46 -11.13
C LEU A 193 -4.29 -7.37 -9.74
N PRO A 194 -3.34 -8.28 -9.41
CA PRO A 194 -3.05 -9.53 -10.12
C PRO A 194 -4.29 -10.44 -10.21
N PRO A 195 -4.34 -11.40 -11.16
CA PRO A 195 -5.47 -12.31 -11.29
C PRO A 195 -5.80 -13.06 -10.00
N ILE A 196 -7.10 -13.24 -9.72
CA ILE A 196 -7.55 -13.96 -8.52
C ILE A 196 -7.06 -15.41 -8.51
N SER A 197 -6.52 -15.84 -7.37
CA SER A 197 -6.09 -17.24 -7.15
C SER A 197 -7.28 -18.18 -6.91
N GLY A 198 -8.49 -17.64 -6.79
CA GLY A 198 -9.75 -18.36 -6.89
C GLY A 198 -10.95 -17.55 -6.40
N GLN A 199 -12.12 -18.15 -6.52
CA GLN A 199 -13.38 -17.63 -5.97
C GLN A 199 -14.07 -18.75 -5.18
N ASP A 200 -14.59 -18.45 -3.98
CA ASP A 200 -15.45 -19.36 -3.23
C ASP A 200 -16.92 -19.04 -3.52
N LYS A 201 -17.67 -20.06 -3.95
CA LYS A 201 -19.08 -19.93 -4.32
C LYS A 201 -20.02 -20.00 -3.11
N LYS A 202 -19.53 -20.40 -1.93
CA LYS A 202 -20.36 -20.55 -0.72
C LYS A 202 -20.65 -19.22 -0.04
N ASP A 203 -19.69 -18.30 -0.05
CA ASP A 203 -19.76 -16.97 0.57
C ASP A 203 -19.49 -15.83 -0.43
N ASN A 204 -19.54 -16.14 -1.73
CA ASN A 204 -19.32 -15.23 -2.85
C ASN A 204 -18.04 -14.38 -2.71
N SER A 205 -16.91 -15.01 -2.39
CA SER A 205 -15.67 -14.29 -2.11
C SER A 205 -14.56 -14.56 -3.12
N ILE A 206 -13.70 -13.57 -3.37
CA ILE A 206 -12.45 -13.74 -4.14
C ILE A 206 -11.26 -13.85 -3.20
N LYS A 207 -10.20 -14.52 -3.64
CA LYS A 207 -8.96 -14.66 -2.88
C LYS A 207 -7.72 -14.58 -3.75
N TRP A 208 -6.65 -14.01 -3.19
CA TRP A 208 -5.30 -14.05 -3.72
C TRP A 208 -4.40 -14.81 -2.75
N LEU A 209 -3.65 -15.78 -3.29
CA LEU A 209 -2.64 -16.56 -2.57
C LEU A 209 -1.30 -16.23 -3.23
N THR A 210 -0.54 -15.31 -2.65
CA THR A 210 0.68 -14.77 -3.26
C THR A 210 1.72 -14.38 -2.20
N LYS A 211 2.90 -13.91 -2.63
CA LYS A 211 3.88 -13.26 -1.76
C LYS A 211 3.89 -11.75 -2.04
N VAL A 212 3.90 -10.96 -0.97
CA VAL A 212 4.03 -9.49 -1.01
C VAL A 212 5.35 -9.05 -0.38
N ARG A 213 5.92 -7.94 -0.85
CA ARG A 213 7.15 -7.33 -0.34
C ARG A 213 7.04 -5.82 -0.54
N GLY A 214 7.24 -5.02 0.51
CA GLY A 214 6.94 -3.58 0.46
C GLY A 214 5.44 -3.32 0.17
N THR A 215 5.13 -2.15 -0.38
CA THR A 215 3.79 -1.79 -0.86
C THR A 215 3.46 -2.54 -2.14
N THR A 216 2.39 -3.33 -2.13
CA THR A 216 1.83 -4.04 -3.29
C THR A 216 0.37 -3.63 -3.49
N THR A 217 0.02 -3.10 -4.66
CA THR A 217 -1.37 -2.82 -5.04
C THR A 217 -2.02 -4.07 -5.62
N PHE A 218 -3.22 -4.38 -5.14
CA PHE A 218 -4.19 -5.27 -5.81
C PHE A 218 -5.39 -4.41 -6.22
N ALA A 219 -6.06 -4.77 -7.30
CA ALA A 219 -7.29 -4.10 -7.74
C ALA A 219 -8.26 -5.10 -8.37
N TYR A 220 -9.55 -4.83 -8.26
CA TYR A 220 -10.61 -5.61 -8.87
C TYR A 220 -11.78 -4.70 -9.25
N THR A 221 -12.33 -4.92 -10.44
CA THR A 221 -13.44 -4.11 -10.95
C THR A 221 -14.75 -4.86 -10.76
N LEU A 222 -15.68 -4.21 -10.07
CA LEU A 222 -17.02 -4.70 -9.79
C LEU A 222 -18.01 -4.15 -10.82
N ARG A 223 -19.10 -4.88 -11.03
CA ARG A 223 -20.28 -4.41 -11.76
C ARG A 223 -21.54 -4.96 -11.10
N SER A 224 -22.54 -4.11 -10.91
CA SER A 224 -23.85 -4.51 -10.37
C SER A 224 -24.82 -4.92 -11.48
N GLU A 225 -25.98 -5.45 -11.09
CA GLU A 225 -27.17 -5.41 -11.95
C GLU A 225 -27.61 -3.96 -12.24
N LEU A 226 -28.28 -3.74 -13.38
CA LEU A 226 -28.83 -2.45 -13.81
C LEU A 226 -29.92 -1.90 -12.86
N SER A 227 -30.59 -2.80 -12.15
CA SER A 227 -31.65 -2.55 -11.17
C SER A 227 -31.12 -2.24 -9.76
N TYR A 228 -29.81 -2.29 -9.54
CA TYR A 228 -29.24 -2.13 -8.19
C TYR A 228 -29.47 -0.73 -7.63
N GLN A 229 -29.97 -0.65 -6.39
CA GLN A 229 -30.14 0.59 -5.64
C GLN A 229 -29.76 0.38 -4.16
N GLY A 230 -29.09 1.37 -3.58
CA GLY A 230 -28.68 1.39 -2.17
C GLY A 230 -27.17 1.47 -1.98
N THR A 231 -26.73 1.15 -0.76
CA THR A 231 -25.32 1.15 -0.36
C THR A 231 -24.83 -0.29 -0.25
N LEU A 232 -23.74 -0.61 -0.94
CA LEU A 232 -23.03 -1.88 -0.77
C LEU A 232 -22.05 -1.77 0.41
N HIS A 233 -21.70 -2.92 1.00
CA HIS A 233 -20.72 -3.05 2.07
C HIS A 233 -19.55 -3.93 1.60
N LEU A 234 -18.32 -3.46 1.79
CA LEU A 234 -17.10 -4.14 1.39
C LEU A 234 -16.36 -4.66 2.63
N ASP A 235 -16.26 -5.98 2.73
CA ASP A 235 -15.68 -6.70 3.86
C ASP A 235 -14.65 -7.72 3.38
N GLY A 236 -13.53 -7.81 4.09
CA GLY A 236 -12.41 -8.66 3.72
C GLY A 236 -11.34 -8.72 4.81
N PHE A 237 -10.39 -9.63 4.63
CA PHE A 237 -9.27 -9.85 5.56
C PHE A 237 -8.02 -10.33 4.84
N VAL A 238 -6.87 -10.21 5.51
CA VAL A 238 -5.63 -10.91 5.16
C VAL A 238 -5.23 -11.91 6.26
N LYS A 239 -4.62 -13.03 5.85
CA LYS A 239 -3.96 -14.01 6.71
C LYS A 239 -2.50 -14.19 6.29
N GLY A 240 -1.63 -14.43 7.27
CA GLY A 240 -0.26 -14.87 7.03
C GLY A 240 -0.16 -16.36 6.68
N PRO A 241 1.07 -16.90 6.56
CA PRO A 241 1.30 -18.31 6.25
C PRO A 241 1.37 -19.20 7.50
N ASP A 242 1.88 -18.65 8.61
CA ASP A 242 1.82 -19.29 9.91
C ASP A 242 0.37 -19.33 10.41
N ASN A 243 0.07 -20.30 11.26
CA ASN A 243 -1.26 -20.50 11.85
C ASN A 243 -1.62 -19.45 12.93
N ALA A 244 -1.04 -18.25 12.81
CA ALA A 244 -1.30 -17.08 13.62
C ALA A 244 -2.80 -16.75 13.55
N THR A 245 -3.49 -16.89 14.68
CA THR A 245 -4.94 -17.09 14.71
C THR A 245 -5.75 -15.80 14.57
N ALA A 246 -5.11 -14.72 14.13
CA ALA A 246 -5.71 -13.41 13.92
C ALA A 246 -5.91 -13.14 12.42
N GLU A 247 -7.16 -13.03 12.00
CA GLU A 247 -7.52 -12.35 10.75
C GLU A 247 -7.27 -10.85 10.92
N ILE A 248 -6.47 -10.25 10.04
CA ILE A 248 -6.37 -8.79 9.95
C ILE A 248 -7.46 -8.33 8.98
N THR A 249 -8.52 -7.74 9.52
CA THR A 249 -9.57 -7.11 8.72
C THR A 249 -9.00 -6.03 7.82
N VAL A 250 -9.44 -5.97 6.57
CA VAL A 250 -9.10 -4.88 5.65
C VAL A 250 -9.70 -3.57 6.18
N ASP A 251 -8.85 -2.55 6.29
CA ASP A 251 -9.20 -1.19 6.75
C ASP A 251 -9.49 -0.25 5.56
N GLY A 252 -9.87 1.00 5.81
CA GLY A 252 -10.20 1.98 4.78
C GLY A 252 -11.65 1.91 4.34
N ASP A 253 -11.90 2.10 3.04
CA ASP A 253 -13.26 2.31 2.54
C ASP A 253 -14.11 1.04 2.62
N ARG A 254 -15.26 1.10 3.30
CA ARG A 254 -16.15 -0.05 3.54
C ARG A 254 -17.52 0.03 2.85
N GLN A 255 -17.83 1.15 2.19
CA GLN A 255 -19.16 1.41 1.64
C GLN A 255 -19.06 2.15 0.32
N SER A 256 -20.00 1.88 -0.59
CA SER A 256 -20.19 2.65 -1.82
C SER A 256 -21.68 2.71 -2.14
N THR A 257 -22.17 3.84 -2.66
CA THR A 257 -23.63 4.05 -2.86
C THR A 257 -23.99 4.19 -4.34
N SER A 258 -25.06 3.53 -4.78
CA SER A 258 -25.58 3.65 -6.14
C SER A 258 -25.98 5.09 -6.46
N GLY A 259 -25.53 5.64 -7.58
CA GLY A 259 -25.85 6.99 -8.03
C GLY A 259 -25.81 7.13 -9.56
N VAL A 260 -25.61 8.36 -10.02
CA VAL A 260 -25.50 8.74 -11.45
C VAL A 260 -24.16 9.40 -11.80
N HIS A 261 -23.29 9.58 -10.81
CA HIS A 261 -21.99 10.23 -10.97
C HIS A 261 -20.92 9.20 -11.34
N HIS A 262 -19.97 9.59 -12.17
CA HIS A 262 -18.82 8.76 -12.51
C HIS A 262 -18.03 8.42 -11.22
N TRP A 263 -17.47 7.22 -11.13
CA TRP A 263 -16.83 6.75 -9.89
C TRP A 263 -15.60 7.57 -9.49
N ALA A 264 -14.95 8.21 -10.47
CA ALA A 264 -13.79 9.10 -10.27
C ALA A 264 -14.14 10.57 -9.98
N ASP A 265 -15.38 11.00 -10.27
CA ASP A 265 -15.93 12.27 -9.75
C ASP A 265 -16.25 12.00 -8.27
N SER A 266 -15.32 12.31 -7.37
CA SER A 266 -15.41 11.97 -5.95
C SER A 266 -16.37 12.89 -5.18
N ASN A 267 -16.46 14.15 -5.61
CA ASN A 267 -17.21 15.19 -4.93
C ASN A 267 -18.71 15.22 -5.35
N ARG A 268 -19.01 14.74 -6.57
CA ARG A 268 -20.32 14.69 -7.28
C ARG A 268 -20.80 16.01 -7.88
N ASP A 269 -19.90 16.84 -8.39
CA ASP A 269 -20.21 18.10 -9.08
C ASP A 269 -20.49 17.94 -10.59
N ASN A 270 -20.33 16.72 -11.13
CA ASN A 270 -20.45 16.36 -12.54
C ASN A 270 -19.28 16.85 -13.42
N ARG A 271 -18.09 17.04 -12.83
CA ARG A 271 -16.79 17.18 -13.50
C ARG A 271 -15.82 16.14 -12.96
N ILE A 272 -14.61 16.13 -13.49
CA ILE A 272 -13.43 15.53 -12.82
C ILE A 272 -12.41 16.64 -12.72
N SER A 273 -11.91 16.89 -11.51
CA SER A 273 -10.91 17.91 -11.21
C SER A 273 -9.48 17.43 -11.47
N ASP A 274 -8.53 18.37 -11.45
CA ASP A 274 -7.09 18.03 -11.50
C ASP A 274 -6.67 17.19 -10.28
N GLU A 275 -7.31 17.31 -9.12
CA GLU A 275 -7.00 16.46 -7.95
C GLU A 275 -7.48 15.02 -8.15
N GLU A 276 -8.67 14.85 -8.74
CA GLU A 276 -9.31 13.55 -8.92
C GLU A 276 -8.66 12.70 -10.02
N ILE A 277 -8.27 13.29 -11.16
CA ILE A 277 -7.54 12.56 -12.21
C ILE A 277 -6.19 12.04 -11.69
N LEU A 278 -5.50 12.83 -10.84
CA LEU A 278 -4.23 12.46 -10.22
C LEU A 278 -4.40 11.32 -9.21
N ALA A 279 -5.51 11.34 -8.46
CA ALA A 279 -5.88 10.24 -7.57
C ALA A 279 -6.23 8.95 -8.34
N VAL A 280 -6.84 9.04 -9.53
CA VAL A 280 -7.06 7.87 -10.40
C VAL A 280 -5.73 7.26 -10.84
N TYR A 281 -4.79 8.07 -11.35
CA TYR A 281 -3.50 7.54 -11.78
C TYR A 281 -2.64 6.98 -10.62
N ASP A 282 -2.72 7.55 -9.40
CA ASP A 282 -2.08 7.03 -8.16
C ASP A 282 -2.57 5.63 -7.73
N LEU A 283 -3.73 5.21 -8.27
CA LEU A 283 -4.37 3.95 -7.96
C LEU A 283 -4.21 2.93 -9.10
N ALA A 284 -4.36 3.38 -10.35
CA ALA A 284 -4.20 2.53 -11.53
C ALA A 284 -2.73 2.19 -11.83
N GLY A 285 -1.81 3.14 -11.63
CA GLY A 285 -0.44 3.05 -12.12
C GLY A 285 -0.34 3.19 -13.65
N SER A 286 0.89 3.28 -14.17
CA SER A 286 1.15 3.62 -15.57
C SER A 286 0.71 2.55 -16.58
N ASP A 287 0.77 1.26 -16.19
CA ASP A 287 0.87 0.15 -17.15
C ASP A 287 -0.28 -0.89 -17.05
N GLN A 288 -1.31 -0.66 -16.23
CA GLN A 288 -2.31 -1.70 -15.90
C GLN A 288 -3.77 -1.28 -16.12
N PRO A 289 -4.40 -1.68 -17.25
CA PRO A 289 -5.83 -1.46 -17.48
C PRO A 289 -6.67 -2.41 -16.61
N ILE A 290 -7.12 -1.93 -15.45
CA ILE A 290 -7.94 -2.64 -14.45
C ILE A 290 -9.40 -2.86 -14.94
N GLY A 291 -9.65 -2.84 -16.24
CA GLY A 291 -11.01 -2.73 -16.81
C GLY A 291 -11.64 -1.36 -16.55
N ILE A 292 -10.79 -0.36 -16.26
CA ILE A 292 -11.12 1.07 -16.20
C ILE A 292 -11.04 1.63 -17.61
N ASP A 293 -12.05 2.39 -18.01
CA ASP A 293 -12.05 3.19 -19.24
C ASP A 293 -11.32 4.51 -18.96
N MET A 294 -10.00 4.52 -19.13
CA MET A 294 -9.16 5.68 -18.79
C MET A 294 -9.33 6.83 -19.79
N GLU A 295 -9.57 6.50 -21.07
CA GLU A 295 -9.86 7.45 -22.15
C GLU A 295 -11.13 8.27 -21.82
N LEU A 296 -12.21 7.61 -21.39
CA LEU A 296 -13.43 8.30 -20.93
C LEU A 296 -13.19 9.22 -19.72
N ILE A 297 -12.33 8.81 -18.78
CA ILE A 297 -12.02 9.62 -17.58
C ILE A 297 -11.21 10.86 -17.95
N GLU A 298 -10.26 10.72 -18.87
CA GLU A 298 -9.48 11.82 -19.42
C GLU A 298 -10.35 12.77 -20.24
N ASP A 299 -11.27 12.27 -21.08
CA ASP A 299 -12.24 13.09 -21.81
C ASP A 299 -13.18 13.86 -20.87
N ILE A 300 -13.71 13.21 -19.83
CA ILE A 300 -14.55 13.87 -18.80
C ILE A 300 -13.77 14.98 -18.06
N TRP A 301 -12.49 14.74 -17.77
CA TRP A 301 -11.60 15.74 -17.15
C TRP A 301 -11.24 16.88 -18.11
N LEU A 302 -11.11 16.61 -19.41
CA LEU A 302 -10.79 17.63 -20.43
C LEU A 302 -11.99 18.51 -20.79
N GLY A 303 -13.20 17.96 -20.77
CA GLY A 303 -14.43 18.69 -21.06
C GLY A 303 -14.95 19.56 -19.92
N ASP A 304 -16.08 20.23 -20.16
CA ASP A 304 -16.73 21.14 -19.21
C ASP A 304 -17.68 20.39 -18.24
N GLY A 305 -17.37 19.12 -17.98
CA GLY A 305 -18.14 18.15 -17.19
C GLY A 305 -18.81 17.05 -18.02
N TYR A 306 -19.76 16.35 -17.42
CA TYR A 306 -20.43 15.20 -18.05
C TYR A 306 -21.91 15.07 -17.69
N VAL A 307 -22.60 14.14 -18.35
CA VAL A 307 -23.99 13.72 -18.05
C VAL A 307 -24.11 12.20 -18.19
N TRP A 308 -24.76 11.55 -17.22
CA TRP A 308 -25.15 10.14 -17.32
C TRP A 308 -26.37 9.96 -18.23
N GLN A 309 -26.23 9.15 -19.30
CA GLN A 309 -27.31 8.84 -20.24
C GLN A 309 -27.95 7.49 -19.92
N ALA A 310 -28.91 7.47 -18.98
CA ALA A 310 -29.51 6.24 -18.45
C ALA A 310 -30.11 5.29 -19.52
N GLN A 311 -30.63 5.82 -20.64
CA GLN A 311 -31.16 5.01 -21.75
C GLN A 311 -30.06 4.36 -22.60
N GLN A 312 -28.86 4.94 -22.63
CA GLN A 312 -27.71 4.45 -23.41
C GLN A 312 -26.66 3.74 -22.54
N GLN A 313 -26.83 3.76 -21.21
CA GLN A 313 -25.93 3.13 -20.23
C GLN A 313 -24.45 3.56 -20.39
N ARG A 314 -24.25 4.85 -20.65
CA ARG A 314 -22.94 5.48 -20.79
C ARG A 314 -22.96 6.91 -20.28
N PHE A 315 -21.78 7.46 -20.03
CA PHE A 315 -21.58 8.90 -19.85
C PHE A 315 -21.48 9.59 -21.21
N ALA A 316 -21.81 10.89 -21.23
CA ALA A 316 -21.52 11.78 -22.33
C ALA A 316 -20.85 13.04 -21.77
N VAL A 317 -19.71 13.39 -22.34
CA VAL A 317 -18.93 14.59 -21.98
C VAL A 317 -19.66 15.84 -22.49
N ARG A 318 -19.43 16.96 -21.81
CA ARG A 318 -19.84 18.29 -22.27
C ARG A 318 -18.63 18.99 -22.90
N GLU A 319 -18.81 19.46 -24.13
CA GLU A 319 -17.93 20.41 -24.81
C GLU A 319 -18.25 21.85 -24.37
#